data_AF-A0A947ALA0-F1
#
_entry.id   AF-A0A947ALA0-F1
#
_cell.length_a   1.000
_cell.length_b   1.000
_cell.length_c   1.000
_cell.angle_alpha   90.00
_cell.angle_beta   90.00
_cell.angle_gamma   90.00
#
_symmetry.space_group_name_H-M   'P 1'
#
loop_
_entity.id
_entity.type
_entity.pdbx_description
1 polymer ?
#
loop_
_entity_poly.entity_id
_entity_poly.type
_entity_poly.pdbx_seq_one_letter_code
_entity_poly.pdbx_strand_id
1 'polypeptide(L)'
;MKATPMDNRFKKKSSPCIWMQAGIVDCKFCESDYLCSACRFDRALRRAAEKNQKLKKSGKTPKGKKGKIVFWKEKLKELPVWKRPCLHHMKRRIGFRACTNEYLCGNCEFDQYFDDQYAVHAVVKPVDVLDIDGFKIPQGFYLHKGHTWVKIEKDQTVRVGLDDFALRMLGPLDRIEAPLMGKEVKQDRPDIIINRDKREAKVLSPVSGVVTDINPTLREKGNLANKHPYSKGWVLRIHSSNLRDDIRRLMISGETKDFLKQEVNHLYQVIEQTVPLAADGGHLGDDIYGKMPQIGWRKLTKLFLHT
;
A
#
# COMPACT_ATOMS: atom_id res chain seq x y z
N MET A 1 -31.15 -42.72 21.05
CA MET A 1 -31.48 -41.28 21.02
C MET A 1 -30.29 -40.54 20.43
N LYS A 2 -30.39 -40.10 19.17
CA LYS A 2 -29.29 -39.40 18.46
C LYS A 2 -29.27 -37.95 18.92
N ALA A 3 -28.17 -37.52 19.52
CA ALA A 3 -27.92 -36.13 19.85
C ALA A 3 -27.70 -35.33 18.56
N THR A 4 -28.55 -34.33 18.33
CA THR A 4 -28.42 -33.37 17.23
C THR A 4 -27.16 -32.52 17.44
N PRO A 5 -26.30 -32.30 16.43
CA PRO A 5 -25.15 -31.43 16.58
C PRO A 5 -25.62 -29.97 16.73
N MET A 6 -25.20 -29.32 17.81
CA MET A 6 -25.37 -27.89 18.02
C MET A 6 -24.74 -27.10 16.87
N ASP A 7 -25.58 -26.27 16.27
CA ASP A 7 -25.28 -25.28 15.25
C ASP A 7 -24.17 -24.31 15.71
N ASN A 8 -22.94 -24.55 15.26
CA ASN A 8 -21.78 -23.70 15.52
C ASN A 8 -21.72 -22.53 14.53
N ARG A 9 -22.76 -21.69 14.54
CA ARG A 9 -22.78 -20.39 13.86
C ARG A 9 -21.94 -19.39 14.66
N PHE A 10 -20.73 -19.15 14.18
CA PHE A 10 -19.81 -18.06 14.55
C PHE A 10 -20.52 -16.82 15.15
N LYS A 11 -20.51 -16.67 16.48
CA LYS A 11 -20.84 -15.40 17.15
C LYS A 11 -19.78 -14.36 16.81
N LYS A 12 -20.00 -13.60 15.74
CA LYS A 12 -19.23 -12.39 15.40
C LYS A 12 -19.28 -11.45 16.62
N LYS A 13 -18.16 -11.27 17.35
CA LYS A 13 -18.09 -10.28 18.45
C LYS A 13 -18.40 -8.90 17.87
N SER A 14 -19.62 -8.42 18.04
CA SER A 14 -20.08 -7.16 17.46
C SER A 14 -19.44 -5.97 18.19
N SER A 15 -18.63 -5.18 17.51
CA SER A 15 -17.97 -4.01 18.09
C SER A 15 -18.96 -2.85 18.25
N PRO A 16 -18.98 -2.12 19.39
CA PRO A 16 -19.95 -1.05 19.63
C PRO A 16 -19.69 0.14 18.71
N CYS A 17 -20.75 0.80 18.24
CA CYS A 17 -20.68 1.99 17.39
C CYS A 17 -20.12 3.19 18.15
N ILE A 18 -19.41 4.10 17.46
CA ILE A 18 -18.86 5.32 18.09
C ILE A 18 -19.93 6.20 18.73
N TRP A 19 -21.14 6.26 18.14
CA TRP A 19 -22.26 7.01 18.71
C TRP A 19 -22.80 6.38 19.99
N MET A 20 -22.76 5.05 20.07
CA MET A 20 -23.13 4.31 21.28
C MET A 20 -22.08 4.52 22.37
N GLN A 21 -20.80 4.39 22.01
CA GLN A 21 -19.68 4.63 22.92
C GLN A 21 -19.66 6.06 23.47
N ALA A 22 -20.11 7.05 22.69
CA ALA A 22 -20.26 8.44 23.13
C ALA A 22 -21.53 8.71 23.95
N GLY A 23 -22.39 7.70 24.16
CA GLY A 23 -23.64 7.86 24.93
C GLY A 23 -24.75 8.63 24.20
N ILE A 24 -24.68 8.74 22.86
CA ILE A 24 -25.73 9.39 22.05
C ILE A 24 -26.88 8.42 21.76
N VAL A 25 -26.59 7.12 21.68
CA VAL A 25 -27.57 6.06 21.45
C VAL A 25 -27.32 4.89 22.38
N ASP A 26 -28.38 4.20 22.80
CA ASP A 26 -28.28 3.18 23.85
C ASP A 26 -27.70 1.85 23.34
N CYS A 27 -28.08 1.42 22.12
CA CYS A 27 -27.64 0.14 21.57
C CYS A 27 -27.47 0.22 20.05
N LYS A 28 -26.22 0.31 19.58
CA LYS A 28 -25.86 0.13 18.17
C LYS A 28 -24.47 -0.45 18.04
N PHE A 29 -24.36 -1.54 17.29
CA PHE A 29 -23.09 -2.13 16.92
C PHE A 29 -22.65 -1.72 15.51
N CYS A 30 -21.34 -1.72 15.31
CA CYS A 30 -20.69 -1.41 14.05
C CYS A 30 -20.60 -2.66 13.18
N GLU A 31 -21.07 -2.55 11.95
CA GLU A 31 -21.03 -3.62 10.94
C GLU A 31 -20.07 -3.29 9.79
N SER A 32 -19.51 -2.08 9.76
CA SER A 32 -18.73 -1.52 8.65
C SER A 32 -17.29 -1.22 9.05
N ASP A 33 -16.76 -1.95 10.04
CA ASP A 33 -15.39 -1.79 10.57
C ASP A 33 -14.96 -0.32 10.77
N TYR A 34 -15.86 0.46 11.37
CA TYR A 34 -15.66 1.89 11.65
C TYR A 34 -15.42 2.80 10.43
N LEU A 35 -15.75 2.38 9.21
CA LEU A 35 -15.84 3.20 7.99
C LEU A 35 -17.08 4.12 8.05
N CYS A 36 -17.07 5.06 9.00
CA CYS A 36 -18.22 5.91 9.33
C CYS A 36 -18.61 6.85 8.19
N SER A 37 -17.66 7.23 7.32
CA SER A 37 -17.93 8.04 6.11
C SER A 37 -18.97 7.39 5.19
N ALA A 38 -18.93 6.07 5.05
CA ALA A 38 -19.85 5.28 4.23
C ALA A 38 -21.08 4.75 5.00
N CYS A 39 -21.10 4.86 6.33
CA CYS A 39 -22.14 4.28 7.17
C CYS A 39 -23.47 5.07 7.10
N ARG A 40 -24.57 4.39 6.73
CA ARG A 40 -25.92 4.98 6.64
C ARG A 40 -26.41 5.55 7.99
N PHE A 41 -26.14 4.83 9.08
CA PHE A 41 -26.56 5.24 10.42
C PHE A 41 -25.82 6.50 10.88
N ASP A 42 -24.50 6.54 10.67
CA ASP A 42 -23.67 7.70 10.99
C ASP A 42 -24.06 8.93 10.16
N ARG A 43 -24.34 8.76 8.86
CA ARG A 43 -24.89 9.82 7.99
C ARG A 43 -26.21 10.39 8.53
N ALA A 44 -27.11 9.53 9.01
CA ALA A 44 -28.40 9.96 9.56
C ALA A 44 -28.23 10.78 10.86
N LEU A 45 -27.35 10.35 11.76
CA LEU A 45 -27.08 11.06 13.01
C LEU A 45 -26.35 12.39 12.77
N ARG A 46 -25.39 12.45 11.85
CA ARG A 46 -24.75 13.71 11.45
C ARG A 46 -25.78 14.74 10.96
N ARG A 47 -26.68 14.33 10.05
CA ARG A 47 -27.76 15.21 9.55
C ARG A 47 -28.69 15.69 10.68
N ALA A 48 -29.01 14.82 11.64
CA ALA A 48 -29.83 15.20 12.79
C ALA A 48 -29.11 16.22 13.69
N ALA A 49 -27.83 15.98 13.99
CA ALA A 49 -27.00 16.88 14.78
C ALA A 49 -26.84 18.26 14.11
N GLU A 50 -26.57 18.30 12.80
CA GLU A 50 -26.48 19.54 12.01
C GLU A 50 -27.79 20.34 12.07
N LYS A 51 -28.93 19.66 11.88
CA LYS A 51 -30.24 20.31 11.97
C LYS A 51 -30.47 20.89 13.36
N ASN A 52 -30.13 20.16 14.41
CA ASN A 52 -30.27 20.62 15.79
C ASN A 52 -29.34 21.80 16.10
N GLN A 53 -28.11 21.79 15.60
CA GLN A 53 -27.16 22.89 15.76
C GLN A 53 -27.65 24.15 15.05
N LYS A 54 -28.21 24.04 13.83
CA LYS A 54 -28.85 25.15 13.12
C LYS A 54 -30.03 25.72 13.89
N LEU A 55 -30.91 24.84 14.42
CA LEU A 55 -32.05 25.28 15.23
C LEU A 55 -31.61 26.06 16.48
N LYS A 56 -30.61 25.55 17.22
CA LYS A 56 -30.06 26.23 18.39
C LYS A 56 -29.47 27.59 18.04
N LYS A 57 -28.72 27.70 16.92
CA LYS A 57 -28.19 28.98 16.41
C LYS A 57 -29.30 29.98 16.06
N SER A 58 -30.46 29.50 15.59
CA SER A 58 -31.64 30.33 15.33
C SER A 58 -32.52 30.60 16.57
N GLY A 59 -32.03 30.33 17.78
CA GLY A 59 -32.78 30.53 19.03
C GLY A 59 -33.89 29.51 19.29
N LYS A 60 -34.02 28.46 18.46
CA LYS A 60 -35.06 27.43 18.57
C LYS A 60 -34.54 26.20 19.30
N THR A 61 -35.32 25.68 20.25
CA THR A 61 -34.98 24.45 20.98
C THR A 61 -35.44 23.19 20.21
N PRO A 62 -34.52 22.25 19.89
CA PRO A 62 -34.89 20.99 19.27
C PRO A 62 -35.79 20.14 20.18
N LYS A 63 -36.95 19.68 19.66
CA LYS A 63 -37.93 18.91 20.44
C LYS A 63 -37.74 17.38 20.31
N GLY A 64 -38.14 16.65 21.35
CA GLY A 64 -38.21 15.18 21.39
C GLY A 64 -36.85 14.47 21.47
N LYS A 65 -36.87 13.13 21.35
CA LYS A 65 -35.65 12.29 21.43
C LYS A 65 -34.59 12.69 20.39
N LYS A 66 -35.01 13.03 19.17
CA LYS A 66 -34.11 13.50 18.11
C LYS A 66 -33.47 14.86 18.42
N GLY A 67 -34.11 15.70 19.23
CA GLY A 67 -33.57 16.99 19.63
C GLY A 67 -32.36 16.90 20.56
N LYS A 68 -32.17 15.75 21.22
CA LYS A 68 -31.02 15.47 22.09
C LYS A 68 -29.75 15.07 21.31
N ILE A 69 -29.88 14.76 20.01
CA ILE A 69 -28.74 14.32 19.19
C ILE A 69 -27.81 15.50 18.93
N VAL A 70 -26.57 15.35 19.38
CA VAL A 70 -25.43 16.24 19.11
C VAL A 70 -24.31 15.42 18.49
N PHE A 71 -23.30 16.04 17.89
CA PHE A 71 -22.14 15.30 17.39
C PHE A 71 -21.44 14.57 18.54
N TRP A 72 -21.08 13.30 18.30
CA TRP A 72 -20.40 12.47 19.31
C TRP A 72 -19.11 13.12 19.83
N LYS A 73 -18.37 13.85 18.98
CA LYS A 73 -17.16 14.59 19.37
C LYS A 73 -17.45 15.60 20.47
N GLU A 74 -18.49 16.41 20.29
CA GLU A 74 -18.91 17.43 21.25
C GLU A 74 -19.32 16.80 22.58
N LYS A 75 -20.06 15.68 22.52
CA LYS A 75 -20.46 14.97 23.72
C LYS A 75 -19.26 14.41 24.50
N LEU A 76 -18.27 13.88 23.81
CA LEU A 76 -17.05 13.38 24.45
C LEU A 76 -16.16 14.51 25.01
N LYS A 77 -16.18 15.71 24.41
CA LYS A 77 -15.47 16.87 24.95
C LYS A 77 -15.98 17.32 26.32
N GLU A 78 -17.23 17.01 26.67
CA GLU A 78 -17.77 17.24 28.02
C GLU A 78 -17.06 16.42 29.11
N LEU A 79 -16.39 15.33 28.73
CA LEU A 79 -15.61 14.53 29.68
C LEU A 79 -14.31 15.26 30.08
N PRO A 80 -13.79 15.01 31.30
CA PRO A 80 -12.44 15.43 31.66
C PRO A 80 -11.41 14.87 30.68
N VAL A 81 -10.35 15.63 30.40
CA VAL A 81 -9.35 15.30 29.34
C VAL A 81 -8.84 13.86 29.45
N TRP A 82 -8.49 13.40 30.65
CA TRP A 82 -7.97 12.05 30.89
C TRP A 82 -9.00 10.91 30.67
N LYS A 83 -10.29 11.24 30.60
CA LYS A 83 -11.39 10.28 30.31
C LYS A 83 -11.87 10.34 28.85
N ARG A 84 -11.40 11.30 28.05
CA ARG A 84 -11.79 11.44 26.63
C ARG A 84 -11.16 10.31 25.82
N PRO A 85 -11.87 9.27 25.37
CA PRO A 85 -11.23 8.17 24.65
C PRO A 85 -10.70 8.65 23.29
N CYS A 86 -9.51 8.19 22.88
CA CYS A 86 -8.98 8.39 21.53
C CYS A 86 -9.85 7.70 20.48
N LEU A 87 -9.95 8.26 19.26
CA LEU A 87 -10.70 7.63 18.18
C LEU A 87 -10.14 6.23 17.81
N HIS A 88 -8.82 6.04 17.80
CA HIS A 88 -8.22 4.72 17.56
C HIS A 88 -8.58 3.70 18.64
N HIS A 89 -8.71 4.15 19.91
CA HIS A 89 -9.21 3.31 20.99
C HIS A 89 -10.69 2.94 20.77
N MET A 90 -11.54 3.92 20.42
CA MET A 90 -12.95 3.67 20.14
C MET A 90 -13.15 2.73 18.93
N LYS A 91 -12.22 2.76 17.97
CA LYS A 91 -12.15 1.83 16.84
C LYS A 91 -11.46 0.50 17.18
N ARG A 92 -11.07 0.30 18.45
CA ARG A 92 -10.39 -0.91 18.96
C ARG A 92 -9.04 -1.23 18.32
N ARG A 93 -8.34 -0.21 17.80
CA ARG A 93 -7.01 -0.38 17.20
C ARG A 93 -5.87 -0.31 18.23
N ILE A 94 -6.15 0.27 19.40
CA ILE A 94 -5.21 0.45 20.51
C ILE A 94 -5.91 0.27 21.85
N GLY A 95 -5.11 0.09 22.91
CA GLY A 95 -5.56 0.26 24.29
C GLY A 95 -6.08 1.66 24.60
N PHE A 96 -6.61 1.88 25.80
CA PHE A 96 -7.13 3.19 26.18
C PHE A 96 -6.03 4.25 26.11
N ARG A 97 -6.32 5.35 25.40
CA ARG A 97 -5.52 6.57 25.37
C ARG A 97 -6.46 7.75 25.41
N ALA A 98 -6.12 8.77 26.19
CA ALA A 98 -6.87 10.02 26.23
C ALA A 98 -6.66 10.84 24.95
N CYS A 99 -7.73 11.43 24.41
CA CYS A 99 -7.66 12.40 23.32
C CYS A 99 -7.36 13.79 23.88
N THR A 100 -6.19 14.33 23.53
CA THR A 100 -5.76 15.68 23.90
C THR A 100 -6.04 16.72 22.82
N ASN A 101 -6.34 16.30 21.59
CA ASN A 101 -6.49 17.17 20.42
C ASN A 101 -7.95 17.34 19.96
N GLU A 102 -8.90 17.40 20.90
CA GLU A 102 -10.31 17.74 20.60
C GLU A 102 -10.99 16.95 19.47
N TYR A 103 -10.55 15.71 19.21
CA TYR A 103 -11.03 14.89 18.10
C TYR A 103 -10.79 15.49 16.69
N LEU A 104 -9.83 16.40 16.56
CA LEU A 104 -9.27 16.88 15.30
C LEU A 104 -8.17 15.92 14.83
N CYS A 105 -8.56 14.68 14.54
CA CYS A 105 -7.63 13.60 14.18
C CYS A 105 -6.71 13.97 13.01
N GLY A 106 -7.22 14.64 11.97
CA GLY A 106 -6.42 15.02 10.79
C GLY A 106 -5.19 15.89 11.07
N ASN A 107 -5.12 16.56 12.23
CA ASN A 107 -3.96 17.35 12.66
C ASN A 107 -3.43 16.86 14.02
N CYS A 108 -3.67 15.60 14.39
CA CYS A 108 -3.24 15.05 15.67
C CYS A 108 -1.90 14.35 15.52
N GLU A 109 -0.88 14.76 16.26
CA GLU A 109 0.43 14.10 16.26
C GLU A 109 0.35 12.61 16.57
N PHE A 110 -0.64 12.16 17.34
CA PHE A 110 -0.86 10.74 17.55
C PHE A 110 -1.58 10.05 16.40
N ASP A 111 -2.49 10.72 15.70
CA ASP A 111 -3.10 10.17 14.49
C ASP A 111 -2.05 10.09 13.38
N GLN A 112 -1.23 11.12 13.25
CA GLN A 112 -0.05 11.14 12.41
C GLN A 112 0.95 10.07 12.83
N TYR A 113 1.30 9.93 14.12
CA TYR A 113 2.18 8.85 14.60
C TYR A 113 1.56 7.46 14.46
N PHE A 114 0.24 7.32 14.54
CA PHE A 114 -0.45 6.05 14.37
C PHE A 114 -0.55 5.69 12.88
N ASP A 115 -0.95 6.62 12.04
CA ASP A 115 -0.90 6.47 10.59
C ASP A 115 0.54 6.31 10.12
N ASP A 116 1.51 6.96 10.75
CA ASP A 116 2.94 6.76 10.55
C ASP A 116 3.30 5.37 11.05
N GLN A 117 3.04 4.92 12.27
CA GLN A 117 3.31 3.53 12.72
C GLN A 117 2.69 2.46 11.82
N TYR A 118 1.52 2.72 11.24
CA TYR A 118 0.85 1.81 10.29
C TYR A 118 1.26 2.06 8.82
N ALA A 119 1.86 3.20 8.48
CA ALA A 119 2.56 3.50 7.24
C ALA A 119 4.06 3.13 7.31
N VAL A 120 4.60 2.94 8.51
CA VAL A 120 5.97 2.64 8.94
C VAL A 120 6.17 1.12 9.05
N HIS A 121 5.18 0.34 8.62
CA HIS A 121 5.52 -0.86 7.86
C HIS A 121 6.21 -0.54 6.52
N ALA A 122 6.48 0.72 6.18
CA ALA A 122 7.41 1.15 5.14
C ALA A 122 8.68 1.88 5.64
N VAL A 123 8.95 1.95 6.96
CA VAL A 123 10.26 2.33 7.52
C VAL A 123 10.63 1.39 8.68
N VAL A 124 10.79 0.12 8.33
CA VAL A 124 11.93 -0.74 8.67
C VAL A 124 12.67 -0.45 10.01
N LYS A 125 12.30 -1.15 11.10
CA LYS A 125 13.34 -2.01 11.76
C LYS A 125 13.75 -3.04 10.70
N PRO A 126 15.05 -3.41 10.58
CA PRO A 126 15.57 -4.12 9.40
C PRO A 126 14.62 -5.25 8.99
N VAL A 127 13.90 -5.00 7.90
CA VAL A 127 13.29 -6.02 7.08
C VAL A 127 14.54 -6.68 6.56
N ASP A 128 14.80 -7.90 6.99
CA ASP A 128 15.94 -8.66 6.51
C ASP A 128 15.98 -8.50 4.98
N VAL A 129 17.06 -7.90 4.50
CA VAL A 129 17.26 -7.67 3.08
C VAL A 129 17.99 -8.90 2.58
N LEU A 130 17.40 -9.58 1.61
CA LEU A 130 18.11 -10.60 0.86
C LEU A 130 19.07 -9.86 -0.06
N ASP A 131 20.37 -10.12 0.11
CA ASP A 131 21.42 -9.68 -0.80
C ASP A 131 21.82 -10.89 -1.66
N ILE A 132 21.64 -10.76 -2.97
CA ILE A 132 21.96 -11.77 -3.98
C ILE A 132 23.01 -11.16 -4.89
N ASP A 133 24.28 -11.46 -4.61
CA ASP A 133 25.43 -11.01 -5.39
C ASP A 133 25.49 -9.48 -5.62
N GLY A 134 25.04 -8.69 -4.63
CA GLY A 134 25.02 -7.23 -4.65
C GLY A 134 23.64 -6.63 -4.98
N PHE A 135 22.68 -7.45 -5.41
CA PHE A 135 21.30 -7.04 -5.68
C PHE A 135 20.42 -7.27 -4.46
N LYS A 136 19.70 -6.23 -4.06
CA LYS A 136 18.99 -6.23 -2.78
C LYS A 136 17.49 -6.35 -2.98
N ILE A 137 16.82 -7.22 -2.23
CA ILE A 137 15.37 -7.26 -2.15
C ILE A 137 14.92 -7.42 -0.68
N PRO A 138 14.07 -6.53 -0.15
CA PRO A 138 13.55 -6.67 1.19
C PRO A 138 12.61 -7.87 1.29
N GLN A 139 12.64 -8.57 2.43
CA GLN A 139 11.62 -9.57 2.74
C GLN A 139 10.20 -8.97 2.74
N GLY A 140 9.20 -9.82 2.44
CA GLY A 140 7.79 -9.43 2.38
C GLY A 140 7.35 -8.76 1.07
N PHE A 141 8.24 -8.68 0.07
CA PHE A 141 7.90 -8.34 -1.30
C PHE A 141 7.75 -9.61 -2.13
N TYR A 142 6.72 -9.64 -2.97
CA TYR A 142 6.58 -10.66 -4.02
C TYR A 142 7.24 -10.15 -5.29
N LEU A 143 7.88 -11.04 -6.04
CA LEU A 143 8.58 -10.70 -7.28
C LEU A 143 7.92 -11.38 -8.47
N HIS A 144 7.68 -10.61 -9.52
CA HIS A 144 7.25 -11.12 -10.82
C HIS A 144 8.48 -11.36 -11.72
N LYS A 145 8.43 -12.36 -12.59
CA LYS A 145 9.50 -12.70 -13.56
C LYS A 145 9.93 -11.52 -14.44
N GLY A 146 9.04 -10.55 -14.68
CA GLY A 146 9.35 -9.31 -15.41
C GLY A 146 9.98 -8.21 -14.54
N HIS A 147 10.63 -8.56 -13.43
CA HIS A 147 11.32 -7.67 -12.50
C HIS A 147 10.49 -6.52 -11.89
N THR A 148 9.19 -6.77 -11.69
CA THR A 148 8.33 -5.90 -10.88
C THR A 148 8.05 -6.54 -9.53
N TRP A 149 8.16 -5.77 -8.46
CA TRP A 149 7.79 -6.22 -7.13
C TRP A 149 6.37 -5.81 -6.76
N VAL A 150 5.77 -6.56 -5.83
CA VAL A 150 4.46 -6.30 -5.24
C VAL A 150 4.59 -6.28 -3.73
N LYS A 151 4.09 -5.21 -3.11
CA LYS A 151 3.86 -5.13 -1.67
C LYS A 151 2.37 -5.05 -1.39
N ILE A 152 1.85 -6.02 -0.66
CA ILE A 152 0.43 -6.05 -0.28
C ILE A 152 0.14 -4.92 0.71
N GLU A 153 -0.90 -4.14 0.43
CA GLU A 153 -1.45 -3.12 1.31
C GLU A 153 -2.85 -3.53 1.81
N LYS A 154 -3.61 -2.59 2.38
CA LYS A 154 -4.96 -2.87 2.90
C LYS A 154 -5.97 -3.01 1.76
N ASP A 155 -7.10 -3.64 2.05
CA ASP A 155 -8.28 -3.67 1.16
C ASP A 155 -8.00 -4.19 -0.25
N GLN A 156 -7.22 -5.27 -0.38
CA GLN A 156 -6.83 -5.87 -1.68
C GLN A 156 -6.10 -4.89 -2.62
N THR A 157 -5.52 -3.83 -2.06
CA THR A 157 -4.64 -2.92 -2.79
C THR A 157 -3.22 -3.42 -2.69
N VAL A 158 -2.46 -3.30 -3.76
CA VAL A 158 -1.03 -3.56 -3.78
C VAL A 158 -0.27 -2.38 -4.32
N ARG A 159 0.95 -2.20 -3.82
CA ARG A 159 1.93 -1.27 -4.38
C ARG A 159 2.89 -2.03 -5.28
N VAL A 160 3.21 -1.43 -6.43
CA VAL A 160 4.08 -2.01 -7.46
C VAL A 160 5.26 -1.10 -7.75
N GLY A 161 6.43 -1.67 -8.04
CA GLY A 161 7.61 -0.97 -8.56
C GLY A 161 8.57 -1.91 -9.26
N LEU A 162 9.71 -1.41 -9.73
CA LEU A 162 10.79 -2.24 -10.30
C LEU A 162 11.77 -2.66 -9.21
N ASP A 163 12.31 -3.87 -9.32
CA ASP A 163 13.34 -4.36 -8.40
C ASP A 163 14.73 -3.74 -8.66
N ASP A 164 15.64 -3.93 -7.70
CA ASP A 164 17.01 -3.43 -7.78
C ASP A 164 17.76 -4.00 -9.01
N PHE A 165 17.47 -5.24 -9.42
CA PHE A 165 18.08 -5.89 -10.58
C PHE A 165 17.78 -5.14 -11.88
N ALA A 166 16.50 -4.94 -12.23
CA ALA A 166 16.13 -4.25 -13.45
C ALA A 166 16.59 -2.79 -13.45
N LEU A 167 16.56 -2.14 -12.28
CA LEU A 167 16.99 -0.75 -12.14
C LEU A 167 18.49 -0.58 -12.34
N ARG A 168 19.34 -1.47 -11.81
CA ARG A 168 20.80 -1.42 -12.07
C ARG A 168 21.15 -1.84 -13.48
N MET A 169 20.41 -2.79 -14.05
CA MET A 169 20.60 -3.25 -15.42
C MET A 169 20.32 -2.14 -16.44
N LEU A 170 19.18 -1.45 -16.33
CA LEU A 170 18.70 -0.51 -17.36
C LEU A 170 18.86 0.95 -16.98
N GLY A 171 18.89 1.28 -15.69
CA GLY A 171 18.97 2.66 -15.22
C GLY A 171 20.38 3.25 -15.26
N PRO A 172 20.53 4.55 -14.94
CA PRO A 172 19.49 5.42 -14.40
C PRO A 172 18.39 5.70 -15.43
N LEU A 173 17.14 5.64 -14.98
CA LEU A 173 15.98 5.91 -15.84
C LEU A 173 15.64 7.40 -15.86
N ASP A 174 15.28 7.93 -17.02
CA ASP A 174 14.84 9.33 -17.17
C ASP A 174 13.42 9.49 -16.64
N ARG A 175 12.53 8.59 -17.06
CA ARG A 175 11.12 8.56 -16.66
C ARG A 175 10.55 7.16 -16.64
N ILE A 176 9.56 6.97 -15.78
CA ILE A 176 8.71 5.78 -15.72
C ILE A 176 7.26 6.24 -15.85
N GLU A 177 6.55 5.66 -16.80
CA GLU A 177 5.15 5.97 -17.10
C GLU A 177 4.27 4.80 -16.68
N ALA A 178 3.33 5.10 -15.79
CA ALA A 178 2.30 4.15 -15.35
C ALA A 178 0.99 4.39 -16.15
N PRO A 179 0.13 3.36 -16.27
CA PRO A 179 -1.24 3.57 -16.74
C PRO A 179 -1.97 4.58 -15.85
N LEU A 180 -2.89 5.33 -16.45
CA LEU A 180 -3.68 6.33 -15.72
C LEU A 180 -4.56 5.67 -14.64
N MET A 181 -4.83 6.41 -13.56
CA MET A 181 -5.80 5.99 -12.54
C MET A 181 -7.15 5.64 -13.17
N GLY A 182 -7.77 4.57 -12.67
CA GLY A 182 -9.01 4.00 -13.21
C GLY A 182 -8.83 3.07 -14.42
N LYS A 183 -7.63 2.95 -14.99
CA LYS A 183 -7.37 1.97 -16.06
C LYS A 183 -7.21 0.57 -15.50
N GLU A 184 -7.65 -0.41 -16.28
CA GLU A 184 -7.41 -1.82 -16.03
C GLU A 184 -6.03 -2.24 -16.51
N VAL A 185 -5.33 -2.99 -15.67
CA VAL A 185 -4.08 -3.70 -15.97
C VAL A 185 -4.30 -5.19 -15.80
N LYS A 186 -3.54 -6.01 -16.54
CA LYS A 186 -3.61 -7.47 -16.45
C LYS A 186 -2.23 -8.03 -16.13
N GLN A 187 -2.18 -9.07 -15.29
CA GLN A 187 -0.93 -9.78 -15.04
C GLN A 187 -0.32 -10.24 -16.38
N ASP A 188 1.01 -10.19 -16.49
CA ASP A 188 1.76 -10.50 -17.72
C ASP A 188 1.50 -9.54 -18.90
N ARG A 189 0.79 -8.43 -18.71
CA ARG A 189 0.61 -7.41 -19.76
C ARG A 189 1.64 -6.27 -19.61
N PRO A 190 2.29 -5.85 -20.71
CA PRO A 190 3.27 -4.76 -20.69
C PRO A 190 2.59 -3.37 -20.60
N ASP A 191 2.18 -3.00 -19.39
CA ASP A 191 1.41 -1.77 -19.13
C ASP A 191 2.26 -0.62 -18.54
N ILE A 192 3.44 -0.91 -17.98
CA ILE A 192 4.37 0.09 -17.44
C ILE A 192 5.46 0.37 -18.49
N ILE A 193 5.85 1.62 -18.67
CA ILE A 193 6.85 2.03 -19.65
C ILE A 193 8.03 2.68 -18.93
N ILE A 194 9.25 2.24 -19.24
CA ILE A 194 10.50 2.84 -18.74
C ILE A 194 11.28 3.47 -19.87
N ASN A 195 11.94 4.59 -19.59
CA ASN A 195 12.69 5.36 -20.58
C ASN A 195 14.10 5.69 -20.11
N ARG A 196 15.05 5.63 -21.04
CA ARG A 196 16.42 6.09 -20.87
C ARG A 196 17.01 6.54 -22.20
N ASP A 197 17.52 7.76 -22.30
CA ASP A 197 18.28 8.27 -23.44
C ASP A 197 17.59 7.98 -24.79
N LYS A 198 16.31 8.38 -24.91
CA LYS A 198 15.43 8.13 -26.08
C LYS A 198 15.11 6.65 -26.36
N ARG A 199 15.50 5.73 -25.48
CA ARG A 199 15.12 4.32 -25.53
C ARG A 199 13.95 4.09 -24.61
N GLU A 200 13.06 3.21 -25.04
CA GLU A 200 11.87 2.82 -24.31
C GLU A 200 11.88 1.30 -24.14
N ALA A 201 11.36 0.82 -23.01
CA ALA A 201 11.00 -0.57 -22.82
C ALA A 201 9.69 -0.65 -22.05
N LYS A 202 8.95 -1.73 -22.27
CA LYS A 202 7.75 -2.02 -21.50
C LYS A 202 8.06 -3.02 -20.40
N VAL A 203 7.28 -2.98 -19.35
CA VAL A 203 7.45 -3.81 -18.16
C VAL A 203 6.09 -4.41 -17.81
N LEU A 204 6.11 -5.71 -17.50
CA LEU A 204 4.90 -6.48 -17.24
C LEU A 204 4.25 -6.08 -15.92
N SER A 205 2.92 -5.96 -15.89
CA SER A 205 2.19 -5.81 -14.64
C SER A 205 2.26 -7.13 -13.84
N PRO A 206 2.54 -7.08 -12.53
CA PRO A 206 2.64 -8.28 -11.71
C PRO A 206 1.29 -8.83 -11.27
N VAL A 207 0.21 -8.05 -11.36
CA VAL A 207 -1.16 -8.47 -10.99
C VAL A 207 -2.18 -7.84 -11.93
N SER A 208 -3.39 -8.39 -11.95
CA SER A 208 -4.54 -7.84 -12.65
C SER A 208 -5.38 -6.97 -11.71
N GLY A 209 -5.95 -5.87 -12.21
CA GLY A 209 -6.81 -5.02 -11.41
C GLY A 209 -6.98 -3.62 -11.98
N VAL A 210 -7.43 -2.69 -11.14
CA VAL A 210 -7.64 -1.29 -11.51
C VAL A 210 -6.59 -0.41 -10.82
N VAL A 211 -5.95 0.46 -11.58
CA VAL A 211 -4.99 1.44 -11.03
C VAL A 211 -5.72 2.42 -10.12
N THR A 212 -5.33 2.47 -8.85
CA THR A 212 -5.94 3.37 -7.85
C THR A 212 -5.10 4.60 -7.54
N ASP A 213 -3.80 4.52 -7.79
CA ASP A 213 -2.86 5.61 -7.53
C ASP A 213 -1.60 5.44 -8.37
N ILE A 214 -0.91 6.55 -8.67
CA ILE A 214 0.34 6.55 -9.44
C ILE A 214 1.36 7.45 -8.75
N ASN A 215 2.66 7.17 -8.91
CA ASN A 215 3.70 8.07 -8.43
C ASN A 215 4.04 9.11 -9.51
N PRO A 216 3.51 10.35 -9.42
CA PRO A 216 3.71 11.35 -10.47
C PRO A 216 5.19 11.76 -10.60
N THR A 217 5.97 11.62 -9.55
CA THR A 217 7.39 12.01 -9.51
C THR A 217 8.22 11.25 -10.53
N LEU A 218 7.89 9.99 -10.80
CA LEU A 218 8.67 9.14 -11.69
C LEU A 218 8.53 9.52 -13.17
N ARG A 219 7.50 10.29 -13.52
CA ARG A 219 7.34 10.79 -14.90
C ARG A 219 8.40 11.85 -15.24
N GLU A 220 8.88 12.58 -14.25
CA GLU A 220 9.89 13.64 -14.40
C GLU A 220 11.26 13.22 -13.87
N LYS A 221 11.29 12.31 -12.88
CA LYS A 221 12.49 11.88 -12.16
C LYS A 221 12.50 10.36 -11.99
N GLY A 222 12.65 9.64 -13.11
CA GLY A 222 12.70 8.17 -13.11
C GLY A 222 13.82 7.60 -12.21
N ASN A 223 14.94 8.31 -12.11
CA ASN A 223 16.10 7.92 -11.30
C ASN A 223 15.80 7.82 -9.78
N LEU A 224 14.67 8.34 -9.32
CA LEU A 224 14.20 8.12 -7.96
C LEU A 224 13.96 6.62 -7.69
N ALA A 225 13.52 5.87 -8.70
CA ALA A 225 13.38 4.43 -8.62
C ALA A 225 14.73 3.76 -8.38
N ASN A 226 15.77 4.14 -9.14
CA ASN A 226 17.13 3.63 -8.94
C ASN A 226 17.66 3.86 -7.52
N LYS A 227 17.46 5.05 -6.95
CA LYS A 227 17.95 5.41 -5.61
C LYS A 227 17.17 4.73 -4.48
N HIS A 228 15.88 4.51 -4.70
CA HIS A 228 14.94 4.07 -3.67
C HIS A 228 13.93 3.02 -4.19
N PRO A 229 14.36 1.86 -4.72
CA PRO A 229 13.51 0.91 -5.46
C PRO A 229 12.24 0.49 -4.70
N TYR A 230 12.38 0.24 -3.40
CA TYR A 230 11.35 -0.36 -2.54
C TYR A 230 10.62 0.66 -1.65
N SER A 231 10.97 1.95 -1.73
CA SER A 231 10.38 3.00 -0.91
C SER A 231 9.79 4.12 -1.75
N LYS A 232 10.60 5.11 -2.15
CA LYS A 232 10.15 6.26 -2.96
C LYS A 232 10.00 5.93 -4.45
N GLY A 233 10.55 4.80 -4.89
CA GLY A 233 10.54 4.28 -6.27
C GLY A 233 9.32 3.47 -6.68
N TRP A 234 8.25 3.44 -5.86
CA TRP A 234 7.00 2.79 -6.26
C TRP A 234 6.40 3.48 -7.49
N VAL A 235 5.80 2.71 -8.39
CA VAL A 235 5.29 3.17 -9.69
C VAL A 235 3.79 3.43 -9.63
N LEU A 236 3.02 2.44 -9.18
CA LEU A 236 1.56 2.55 -9.07
C LEU A 236 0.99 1.70 -7.93
N ARG A 237 -0.28 1.96 -7.59
CA ARG A 237 -1.11 1.09 -6.77
C ARG A 237 -2.22 0.48 -7.60
N ILE A 238 -2.53 -0.79 -7.33
CA ILE A 238 -3.56 -1.55 -8.02
C ILE A 238 -4.51 -2.10 -6.97
N HIS A 239 -5.81 -1.89 -7.14
CA HIS A 239 -6.83 -2.65 -6.43
C HIS A 239 -7.18 -3.89 -7.27
N SER A 240 -6.98 -5.06 -6.70
CA SER A 240 -7.18 -6.34 -7.41
C SER A 240 -8.24 -7.17 -6.71
N SER A 241 -9.36 -7.42 -7.38
CA SER A 241 -10.40 -8.34 -6.90
C SER A 241 -10.01 -9.82 -7.00
N ASN A 242 -8.91 -10.13 -7.71
CA ASN A 242 -8.39 -11.49 -7.90
C ASN A 242 -6.98 -11.68 -7.31
N LEU A 243 -6.64 -10.86 -6.31
CA LEU A 243 -5.28 -10.76 -5.79
C LEU A 243 -4.72 -12.11 -5.32
N ARG A 244 -5.57 -12.97 -4.75
CA ARG A 244 -5.17 -14.29 -4.24
C ARG A 244 -4.60 -15.20 -5.32
N ASP A 245 -5.18 -15.19 -6.51
CA ASP A 245 -4.72 -16.06 -7.59
C ASP A 245 -3.52 -15.48 -8.31
N ASP A 246 -3.46 -14.16 -8.48
CA ASP A 246 -2.31 -13.51 -9.09
C ASP A 246 -1.03 -13.66 -8.24
N ILE A 247 -1.14 -13.53 -6.91
CA ILE A 247 0.00 -13.70 -5.98
C ILE A 247 0.59 -15.11 -6.04
N ARG A 248 -0.22 -16.15 -6.26
CA ARG A 248 0.27 -17.55 -6.34
C ARG A 248 1.24 -17.78 -7.51
N ARG A 249 1.24 -16.88 -8.50
CA ARG A 249 2.16 -16.90 -9.65
C ARG A 249 3.37 -15.99 -9.46
N LEU A 250 3.52 -15.37 -8.29
CA LEU A 250 4.66 -14.55 -7.92
C LEU A 250 5.58 -15.31 -6.97
N MET A 251 6.84 -14.89 -6.94
CA MET A 251 7.89 -15.49 -6.13
C MET A 251 8.04 -14.75 -4.81
N ILE A 252 8.30 -15.45 -3.71
CA ILE A 252 8.61 -14.84 -2.41
C ILE A 252 9.73 -15.58 -1.68
N SER A 253 10.51 -14.86 -0.89
CA SER A 253 11.55 -15.41 0.01
C SER A 253 12.57 -16.29 -0.72
N GLY A 254 12.53 -17.62 -0.53
CA GLY A 254 13.48 -18.55 -1.15
C GLY A 254 13.37 -18.57 -2.67
N GLU A 255 12.15 -18.56 -3.21
CA GLU A 255 11.92 -18.56 -4.66
C GLU A 255 12.48 -17.29 -5.31
N THR A 256 12.32 -16.14 -4.65
CA THR A 256 12.90 -14.86 -5.09
C THR A 256 14.42 -14.93 -5.12
N LYS A 257 15.04 -15.53 -4.10
CA LYS A 257 16.50 -15.67 -4.03
C LYS A 257 17.02 -16.53 -5.17
N ASP A 258 16.40 -17.69 -5.40
CA ASP A 258 16.82 -18.63 -6.44
C ASP A 258 16.64 -18.04 -7.83
N PHE A 259 15.51 -17.36 -8.08
CA PHE A 259 15.26 -16.66 -9.34
C PHE A 259 16.28 -15.55 -9.59
N LEU A 260 16.49 -14.64 -8.63
CA LEU A 260 17.47 -13.56 -8.81
C LEU A 260 18.88 -14.09 -9.01
N LYS A 261 19.25 -15.17 -8.33
CA LYS A 261 20.56 -15.80 -8.54
C LYS A 261 20.72 -16.34 -9.98
N GLN A 262 19.65 -16.91 -10.54
CA GLN A 262 19.65 -17.33 -11.95
C GLN A 262 19.75 -16.14 -12.90
N GLU A 263 18.99 -15.06 -12.65
CA GLU A 263 19.04 -13.84 -13.48
C GLU A 263 20.41 -13.16 -13.43
N VAL A 264 21.05 -13.11 -12.26
CA VAL A 264 22.40 -12.58 -12.10
C VAL A 264 23.42 -13.42 -12.87
N ASN A 265 23.39 -14.74 -12.75
CA ASN A 265 24.28 -15.63 -13.50
C ASN A 265 24.07 -15.48 -15.02
N HIS A 266 22.82 -15.39 -15.47
CA HIS A 266 22.50 -15.18 -16.88
C HIS A 266 23.02 -13.83 -17.37
N LEU A 267 22.93 -12.77 -16.55
CA LEU A 267 23.48 -11.47 -16.87
C LEU A 267 25.00 -11.51 -17.01
N TYR A 268 25.73 -12.20 -16.10
CA TYR A 268 27.17 -12.40 -16.25
C TYR A 268 27.52 -13.08 -17.59
N GLN A 269 26.83 -14.16 -17.95
CA GLN A 269 27.05 -14.85 -19.23
C GLN A 269 26.80 -13.93 -20.44
N VAL A 270 25.76 -13.10 -20.39
CA VAL A 270 25.46 -12.12 -21.43
C VAL A 270 26.57 -11.07 -21.55
N ILE A 271 27.15 -10.63 -20.42
CA ILE A 271 28.24 -9.68 -20.39
C ILE A 271 29.53 -10.31 -20.95
N GLU A 272 29.92 -11.50 -20.47
CA GLU A 272 31.13 -12.22 -20.92
C GLU A 272 31.13 -12.45 -22.44
N GLN A 273 29.98 -12.78 -23.03
CA GLN A 273 29.85 -12.97 -24.47
C GLN A 273 30.01 -11.68 -25.28
N THR A 274 29.80 -10.51 -24.65
CA THR A 274 29.77 -9.22 -25.34
C THR A 274 30.98 -8.35 -25.05
N VAL A 275 31.59 -8.52 -23.87
CA VAL A 275 32.67 -7.68 -23.35
C VAL A 275 33.75 -8.58 -22.80
N PRO A 276 35.02 -8.44 -23.22
CA PRO A 276 36.13 -9.11 -22.57
C PRO A 276 36.21 -8.63 -21.11
N LEU A 277 35.82 -9.49 -20.17
CA LEU A 277 35.89 -9.20 -18.74
C LEU A 277 37.27 -9.61 -18.18
N ALA A 278 37.83 -8.77 -17.32
CA ALA A 278 38.93 -9.18 -16.46
C ALA A 278 38.37 -10.03 -15.30
N ALA A 279 39.08 -11.09 -14.93
CA ALA A 279 38.72 -11.94 -13.79
C ALA A 279 39.08 -11.25 -12.46
N ASP A 280 38.40 -10.15 -12.12
CA ASP A 280 38.68 -9.36 -10.91
C ASP A 280 37.78 -9.70 -9.71
N GLY A 281 36.84 -10.64 -9.85
CA GLY A 281 35.99 -11.11 -8.76
C GLY A 281 35.04 -10.04 -8.20
N GLY A 282 34.78 -8.98 -8.95
CA GLY A 282 33.88 -7.88 -8.54
C GLY A 282 32.39 -8.20 -8.71
N HIS A 283 31.55 -7.51 -7.94
CA HIS A 283 30.10 -7.52 -8.12
C HIS A 283 29.68 -6.56 -9.24
N LEU A 284 28.58 -6.87 -9.94
CA LEU A 284 27.96 -5.94 -10.88
C LEU A 284 27.51 -4.67 -10.16
N GLY A 285 28.10 -3.54 -10.55
CA GLY A 285 27.72 -2.23 -10.06
C GLY A 285 26.46 -1.68 -10.73
N ASP A 286 26.08 -0.47 -10.35
CA ASP A 286 24.95 0.24 -10.97
C ASP A 286 25.26 0.64 -12.42
N ASP A 287 24.21 0.93 -13.18
CA ASP A 287 24.28 1.42 -14.56
C ASP A 287 25.03 0.49 -15.52
N ILE A 288 24.61 -0.78 -15.54
CA ILE A 288 25.24 -1.83 -16.37
C ILE A 288 25.12 -1.47 -17.85
N TYR A 289 23.93 -1.07 -18.30
CA TYR A 289 23.73 -0.68 -19.70
C TYR A 289 24.57 0.55 -20.10
N GLY A 290 24.69 1.57 -19.24
CA GLY A 290 25.48 2.77 -19.54
C GLY A 290 26.98 2.50 -19.60
N LYS A 291 27.47 1.61 -18.73
CA LYS A 291 28.88 1.19 -18.72
C LYS A 291 29.21 0.23 -19.86
N MET A 292 28.23 -0.56 -20.31
CA MET A 292 28.42 -1.60 -21.33
C MET A 292 27.32 -1.52 -22.42
N PRO A 293 27.22 -0.40 -23.16
CA PRO A 293 26.16 -0.20 -24.14
C PRO A 293 26.17 -1.21 -25.29
N GLN A 294 27.31 -1.86 -25.55
CA GLN A 294 27.51 -2.93 -26.54
C GLN A 294 26.61 -4.15 -26.32
N ILE A 295 26.15 -4.40 -25.09
CA ILE A 295 25.18 -5.46 -24.78
C ILE A 295 23.86 -5.23 -25.54
N GLY A 296 23.49 -3.96 -25.70
CA GLY A 296 22.30 -3.55 -26.43
C GLY A 296 21.03 -3.56 -25.58
N TRP A 297 20.36 -2.42 -25.54
CA TRP A 297 19.11 -2.20 -24.79
C TRP A 297 18.03 -3.23 -25.12
N ARG A 298 17.81 -3.50 -26.42
CA ARG A 298 16.79 -4.45 -26.88
C ARG A 298 17.10 -5.89 -26.45
N LYS A 299 18.38 -6.26 -26.35
CA LYS A 299 18.81 -7.59 -25.90
C LYS A 299 18.48 -7.75 -24.42
N LEU A 300 18.88 -6.79 -23.58
CA LEU A 300 18.60 -6.81 -22.14
C LEU A 300 17.10 -6.85 -21.84
N THR A 301 16.33 -5.95 -22.47
CA THR A 301 14.89 -5.86 -22.23
C THR A 301 14.14 -7.12 -22.66
N LYS A 302 14.51 -7.73 -23.80
CA LYS A 302 13.91 -8.99 -24.25
C LYS A 302 14.24 -10.17 -23.34
N LEU A 303 15.49 -10.26 -22.86
CA LEU A 303 15.95 -11.38 -22.03
C LEU A 303 15.34 -11.33 -20.62
N PHE A 304 15.36 -10.17 -19.98
CA PHE A 304 15.07 -10.04 -18.56
C PHE A 304 13.67 -9.46 -18.27
N LEU A 305 13.13 -8.58 -19.11
CA LEU A 305 11.76 -8.05 -18.88
C LEU A 305 10.67 -8.92 -19.52
N HIS A 306 11.04 -9.87 -20.37
CA HIS A 306 10.13 -10.71 -21.15
C HIS A 306 9.12 -9.92 -21.99
N THR A 307 9.58 -8.82 -22.62
CA THR A 307 8.78 -7.94 -23.50
C THR A 307 9.38 -7.77 -24.89
#